data_AF-A0A933YDA4-F1
#
_entry.id   AF-A0A933YDA4-F1
#
_cell.length_a   1.000
_cell.length_b   1.000
_cell.length_c   1.000
_cell.angle_alpha   90.00
_cell.angle_beta   90.00
_cell.angle_gamma   90.00
#
_symmetry.space_group_name_H-M   'P 1'
#
loop_
_entity.id
_entity.type
_entity.pdbx_description
1 polymer ?
#
loop_
_entity_poly.entity_id
_entity_poly.type
_entity_poly.pdbx_seq_one_letter_code
_entity_poly.pdbx_strand_id
1 'polypeptide(L)'
;MMYRKELYTHKPGGSMPHLVAAETENMQSRFVVQKILELREQGIPLEEMSVLFRSSFLSFDLEIELAKANIPFVKFGGFKFIETAHVKDVVAFLRVLENPRDVVSWNRILLLIDGVGPRTAEKVIDDILKRRIAEPYGDETLPTTKFWMQFNHYADNIQKLFSTLREVAKPSLPPAEKTFHILSYYEPMLRARYDDHQKRKKDLEMFQTITERYKDLASLLTDIALEPPNQSIVDVESPGKEEEFLTLS
;
A
#
# COMPACT_ATOMS: atom_id res chain seq x y z
N MET A 1 -16.55 22.61 14.98
CA MET A 1 -17.84 21.96 15.34
C MET A 1 -17.89 20.62 14.63
N MET A 2 -17.90 19.50 15.38
CA MET A 2 -18.12 18.17 14.78
C MET A 2 -19.54 18.12 14.24
N TYR A 3 -19.70 17.97 12.92
CA TYR A 3 -20.99 17.67 12.31
C TYR A 3 -21.38 16.23 12.68
N ARG A 4 -22.51 16.08 13.38
CA ARG A 4 -23.08 14.77 13.71
C ARG A 4 -23.73 14.20 12.44
N LYS A 5 -23.14 13.14 11.87
CA LYS A 5 -23.77 12.39 10.78
C LYS A 5 -24.83 11.46 11.36
N GLU A 6 -26.06 11.58 10.90
CA GLU A 6 -27.13 10.60 11.14
C GLU A 6 -27.17 9.63 9.96
N LEU A 7 -26.87 8.36 10.23
CA LEU A 7 -26.90 7.29 9.23
C LEU A 7 -28.22 6.54 9.37
N TYR A 8 -28.96 6.41 8.28
CA TYR A 8 -30.18 5.62 8.17
C TYR A 8 -30.16 4.80 6.88
N THR A 9 -30.95 3.72 6.84
CA THR A 9 -31.07 2.85 5.68
C THR A 9 -32.51 2.87 5.15
N HIS A 10 -32.67 2.89 3.83
CA HIS A 10 -33.95 2.66 3.17
C HIS A 10 -34.18 1.18 2.83
N LYS A 11 -33.17 0.32 3.03
CA LYS A 11 -33.30 -1.12 2.75
C LYS A 11 -34.18 -1.77 3.83
N PRO A 12 -35.31 -2.39 3.46
CA PRO A 12 -36.17 -3.08 4.42
C PRO A 12 -35.61 -4.47 4.77
N GLY A 13 -35.73 -4.87 6.04
CA GLY A 13 -35.40 -6.23 6.49
C GLY A 13 -33.89 -6.53 6.62
N GLY A 14 -33.56 -7.82 6.67
CA GLY A 14 -32.20 -8.35 6.81
C GLY A 14 -32.10 -9.43 7.88
N SER A 15 -31.14 -10.35 7.72
CA SER A 15 -30.75 -11.28 8.78
C SER A 15 -29.93 -10.55 9.84
N MET A 16 -30.16 -10.86 11.11
CA MET A 16 -29.32 -10.34 12.19
C MET A 16 -27.87 -10.81 12.01
N PRO A 17 -26.87 -9.98 12.35
CA PRO A 17 -25.48 -10.41 12.34
C PRO A 17 -25.29 -11.52 13.39
N HIS A 18 -24.51 -12.53 13.01
CA HIS A 18 -24.16 -13.63 13.90
C HIS A 18 -22.81 -13.33 14.55
N LEU A 19 -22.70 -13.57 15.86
CA LEU A 19 -21.44 -13.53 16.59
C LEU A 19 -21.11 -14.96 17.01
N VAL A 20 -19.91 -15.41 16.66
CA VAL A 20 -19.42 -16.75 16.99
C VAL A 20 -18.12 -16.61 17.74
N ALA A 21 -18.07 -17.18 18.95
CA ALA A 21 -16.85 -17.29 19.75
C ALA A 21 -16.22 -18.65 19.45
N ALA A 22 -15.09 -18.65 18.75
CA ALA A 22 -14.28 -19.84 18.54
C ALA A 22 -13.22 -19.96 19.65
N GLU A 23 -12.95 -21.18 20.13
CA GLU A 23 -11.93 -21.39 21.18
C GLU A 23 -10.50 -21.38 20.63
N THR A 24 -10.33 -21.62 19.32
CA THR A 24 -9.03 -21.61 18.63
C THR A 24 -9.14 -20.98 17.24
N GLU A 25 -8.03 -20.49 16.72
CA GLU A 25 -7.92 -19.93 15.36
C GLU A 25 -8.31 -20.98 14.29
N ASN A 26 -7.88 -22.24 14.45
CA ASN A 26 -8.25 -23.31 13.54
C ASN A 26 -9.77 -23.60 13.53
N MET A 27 -10.43 -23.51 14.69
CA MET A 27 -11.89 -23.63 14.73
C MET A 27 -12.58 -22.45 14.07
N GLN A 28 -12.05 -21.23 14.22
CA GLN A 28 -12.56 -20.06 13.52
C GLN A 28 -12.47 -20.24 11.99
N SER A 29 -11.31 -20.64 11.47
CA SER A 29 -11.12 -20.85 10.02
C SER A 29 -12.03 -21.93 9.46
N ARG A 30 -12.13 -23.08 10.15
CA ARG A 30 -13.05 -24.16 9.75
C ARG A 30 -14.50 -23.71 9.76
N PHE A 31 -14.90 -22.94 10.76
CA PHE A 31 -16.25 -22.37 10.82
C PHE A 31 -16.52 -21.44 9.64
N VAL A 32 -15.58 -20.56 9.30
CA VAL A 32 -15.69 -19.65 8.15
C VAL A 32 -15.80 -20.44 6.84
N VAL A 33 -14.92 -21.42 6.62
CA VAL A 33 -14.96 -22.29 5.43
C VAL A 33 -16.28 -23.04 5.34
N GLN A 34 -16.77 -23.59 6.45
CA GLN A 34 -18.07 -24.25 6.49
C GLN A 34 -19.19 -23.30 6.08
N LYS A 35 -19.20 -22.05 6.59
CA LYS A 35 -20.22 -21.06 6.20
C LYS A 35 -20.14 -20.63 4.75
N ILE A 36 -18.95 -20.52 4.18
CA ILE A 36 -18.78 -20.24 2.76
C ILE A 36 -19.39 -21.36 1.91
N LEU A 37 -19.14 -22.63 2.27
CA LEU A 37 -19.73 -23.78 1.57
C LEU A 37 -21.26 -23.82 1.71
N GLU A 38 -21.80 -23.60 2.91
CA GLU A 38 -23.26 -23.54 3.13
C GLU A 38 -23.92 -22.44 2.29
N LEU A 39 -23.32 -21.26 2.19
CA LEU A 39 -23.85 -20.16 1.37
C LEU A 39 -23.73 -20.46 -0.13
N ARG A 40 -22.66 -21.14 -0.54
CA ARG A 40 -22.48 -21.58 -1.93
C ARG A 40 -23.52 -22.63 -2.33
N GLU A 41 -23.84 -23.57 -1.44
CA GLU A 41 -24.92 -24.54 -1.63
C GLU A 41 -26.30 -23.87 -1.74
N GLN A 42 -26.48 -22.72 -1.10
CA GLN A 42 -27.67 -21.88 -1.24
C GLN A 42 -27.69 -21.04 -2.53
N GLY A 43 -26.65 -21.17 -3.37
CA GLY A 43 -26.55 -20.49 -4.67
C GLY A 43 -25.96 -19.08 -4.61
N ILE A 44 -25.35 -18.68 -3.49
CA ILE A 44 -24.64 -17.40 -3.40
C ILE A 44 -23.25 -17.57 -4.02
N PRO A 45 -22.85 -16.74 -5.01
CA PRO A 45 -21.54 -16.84 -5.63
C PRO A 45 -20.39 -16.48 -4.68
N LEU A 46 -19.21 -17.08 -4.84
CA LEU A 46 -18.02 -16.73 -4.04
C LEU A 46 -17.60 -15.26 -4.22
N GLU A 47 -17.84 -14.70 -5.40
CA GLU A 47 -17.54 -13.29 -5.72
C GLU A 47 -18.39 -12.30 -4.89
N GLU A 48 -19.54 -12.75 -4.37
CA GLU A 48 -20.38 -11.97 -3.46
C GLU A 48 -19.99 -12.16 -1.98
N MET A 49 -18.99 -13.01 -1.71
CA MET A 49 -18.51 -13.30 -0.36
C MET A 49 -17.14 -12.65 -0.12
N SER A 50 -16.92 -12.18 1.11
CA SER A 50 -15.63 -11.63 1.52
C SER A 50 -15.34 -11.93 2.99
N VAL A 51 -14.09 -12.22 3.31
CA VAL A 51 -13.62 -12.39 4.69
C VAL A 51 -12.69 -11.23 5.04
N LEU A 52 -13.10 -10.46 6.05
CA LEU A 52 -12.36 -9.30 6.52
C LEU A 52 -11.54 -9.64 7.77
N PHE A 53 -10.26 -9.29 7.78
CA PHE A 53 -9.40 -9.43 8.95
C PHE A 53 -8.72 -8.12 9.33
N ARG A 54 -8.37 -8.01 10.61
CA ARG A 54 -7.67 -6.83 11.13
C ARG A 54 -6.21 -6.78 10.67
N SER A 55 -5.60 -7.94 10.40
CA SER A 55 -4.20 -8.06 9.99
C SER A 55 -4.00 -9.27 9.09
N SER A 56 -3.09 -9.13 8.12
CA SER A 56 -2.82 -10.10 7.05
C SER A 56 -2.24 -11.44 7.54
N PHE A 57 -1.69 -11.50 8.77
CA PHE A 57 -1.21 -12.76 9.35
C PHE A 57 -2.34 -13.65 9.86
N LEU A 58 -3.50 -13.06 10.24
CA LEU A 58 -4.66 -13.80 10.73
C LEU A 58 -5.36 -14.61 9.64
N SER A 59 -5.00 -14.40 8.37
CA SER A 59 -5.57 -15.16 7.26
C SER A 59 -4.82 -16.45 6.96
N PHE A 60 -3.63 -16.70 7.52
CA PHE A 60 -2.80 -17.83 7.11
C PHE A 60 -3.47 -19.19 7.35
N ASP A 61 -4.03 -19.40 8.55
CA ASP A 61 -4.75 -20.62 8.87
C ASP A 61 -6.03 -20.76 8.02
N LEU A 62 -6.70 -19.64 7.72
CA LEU A 62 -7.84 -19.61 6.81
C LEU A 62 -7.46 -19.97 5.36
N GLU A 63 -6.35 -19.46 4.85
CA GLU A 63 -5.83 -19.78 3.51
C GLU A 63 -5.57 -21.28 3.35
N ILE A 64 -5.01 -21.92 4.39
CA ILE A 64 -4.79 -23.37 4.42
C ILE A 64 -6.12 -24.13 4.37
N GLU A 65 -7.10 -23.75 5.19
CA GLU A 65 -8.40 -24.44 5.23
C GLU A 65 -9.22 -24.21 3.94
N LEU A 66 -9.16 -23.02 3.33
CA LEU A 66 -9.75 -22.73 2.02
C LEU A 66 -9.12 -23.59 0.92
N ALA A 67 -7.79 -23.70 0.89
CA ALA A 67 -7.07 -24.53 -0.06
C ALA A 67 -7.42 -26.02 0.11
N LYS A 68 -7.50 -26.53 1.34
CA LYS A 68 -7.95 -27.91 1.62
C LYS A 68 -9.37 -28.18 1.12
N ALA A 69 -10.25 -27.18 1.18
CA ALA A 69 -11.61 -27.26 0.69
C ALA A 69 -11.75 -27.02 -0.83
N ASN A 70 -10.64 -26.78 -1.56
CA ASN A 70 -10.63 -26.38 -2.96
C ASN A 70 -11.53 -25.15 -3.25
N ILE A 71 -11.54 -24.18 -2.33
CA ILE A 71 -12.25 -22.93 -2.52
C ILE A 71 -11.28 -21.92 -3.15
N PRO A 72 -11.50 -21.47 -4.39
CA PRO A 72 -10.67 -20.45 -5.02
C PRO A 72 -10.82 -19.13 -4.26
N PHE A 73 -9.69 -18.47 -3.96
CA PHE A 73 -9.68 -17.19 -3.28
C PHE A 73 -8.58 -16.27 -3.81
N VAL A 74 -8.80 -14.97 -3.67
CA VAL A 74 -7.82 -13.92 -3.92
C VAL A 74 -7.61 -13.15 -2.64
N LYS A 75 -6.35 -13.10 -2.18
CA LYS A 75 -5.95 -12.29 -1.03
C LYS A 75 -5.48 -10.92 -1.49
N PHE A 76 -6.21 -9.92 -1.06
CA PHE A 76 -5.87 -8.53 -1.21
C PHE A 76 -5.14 -8.07 0.06
N GLY A 77 -3.97 -7.43 -0.09
CA GLY A 77 -3.22 -6.86 1.04
C GLY A 77 -2.32 -7.82 1.83
N GLY A 78 -1.88 -8.95 1.25
CA GLY A 78 -0.83 -9.82 1.83
C GLY A 78 0.61 -9.43 1.45
N PHE A 79 1.63 -10.00 2.10
CA PHE A 79 3.08 -9.70 1.90
C PHE A 79 3.53 -9.54 0.43
N LYS A 80 3.05 -10.39 -0.50
CA LYS A 80 3.37 -10.30 -1.94
C LYS A 80 2.98 -8.94 -2.56
N PHE A 81 1.94 -8.29 -2.05
CA PHE A 81 1.43 -6.99 -2.51
C PHE A 81 2.41 -5.84 -2.22
N ILE A 82 2.88 -5.71 -0.97
CA ILE A 82 3.87 -4.70 -0.58
C ILE A 82 5.20 -4.92 -1.29
N GLU A 83 5.52 -6.18 -1.60
CA GLU A 83 6.74 -6.54 -2.31
C GLU A 83 6.73 -6.25 -3.82
N THR A 84 5.57 -5.96 -4.41
CA THR A 84 5.46 -5.67 -5.84
C THR A 84 6.31 -4.45 -6.22
N ALA A 85 6.81 -4.45 -7.46
CA ALA A 85 7.69 -3.38 -7.93
C ALA A 85 7.03 -2.00 -7.86
N HIS A 86 5.73 -1.89 -8.20
CA HIS A 86 5.02 -0.62 -8.25
C HIS A 86 4.65 -0.11 -6.84
N VAL A 87 4.30 -0.98 -5.89
CA VAL A 87 4.12 -0.57 -4.49
C VAL A 87 5.46 -0.16 -3.87
N LYS A 88 6.54 -0.91 -4.12
CA LYS A 88 7.90 -0.52 -3.68
C LYS A 88 8.36 0.82 -4.25
N ASP A 89 7.96 1.15 -5.49
CA ASP A 89 8.24 2.46 -6.07
C ASP A 89 7.60 3.58 -5.24
N VAL A 90 6.30 3.45 -4.91
CA VAL A 90 5.58 4.44 -4.09
C VAL A 90 6.09 4.50 -2.64
N VAL A 91 6.36 3.35 -2.03
CA VAL A 91 6.94 3.27 -0.69
C VAL A 91 8.32 3.95 -0.62
N ALA A 92 9.11 3.93 -1.69
CA ALA A 92 10.38 4.65 -1.72
C ALA A 92 10.18 6.17 -1.58
N PHE A 93 9.18 6.76 -2.25
CA PHE A 93 8.85 8.18 -2.06
C PHE A 93 8.48 8.49 -0.60
N LEU A 94 7.66 7.63 0.01
CA LEU A 94 7.30 7.77 1.41
C LEU A 94 8.52 7.67 2.34
N ARG A 95 9.44 6.72 2.08
CA ARG A 95 10.68 6.57 2.85
C ARG A 95 11.59 7.79 2.77
N VAL A 96 11.74 8.43 1.61
CA VAL A 96 12.59 9.64 1.51
C VAL A 96 11.94 10.88 2.14
N LEU A 97 10.61 10.90 2.29
CA LEU A 97 9.91 11.94 3.03
C LEU A 97 10.13 11.81 4.54
N GLU A 98 10.11 10.58 5.05
CA GLU A 98 10.38 10.28 6.47
C GLU A 98 11.88 10.40 6.79
N ASN A 99 12.70 9.77 5.95
CA ASN A 99 14.15 9.75 6.06
C ASN A 99 14.81 10.16 4.73
N PRO A 100 15.09 11.46 4.55
CA PRO A 100 15.79 11.96 3.36
C PRO A 100 17.21 11.40 3.14
N ARG A 101 17.77 10.63 4.09
CA ARG A 101 19.08 9.95 3.95
C ARG A 101 18.97 8.53 3.39
N ASP A 102 17.77 8.05 3.07
CA ASP A 102 17.59 6.72 2.49
C ASP A 102 18.10 6.67 1.03
N VAL A 103 19.38 6.34 0.88
CA VAL A 103 20.08 6.23 -0.41
C VAL A 103 19.42 5.18 -1.31
N VAL A 104 18.93 4.09 -0.75
CA VAL A 104 18.32 3.00 -1.53
C VAL A 104 17.01 3.47 -2.15
N SER A 105 16.17 4.15 -1.36
CA SER A 105 14.91 4.72 -1.85
C SER A 105 15.16 5.84 -2.85
N TRP A 106 16.16 6.71 -2.63
CA TRP A 106 16.54 7.74 -3.59
C TRP A 106 17.00 7.17 -4.93
N ASN A 107 17.88 6.18 -4.91
CA ASN A 107 18.36 5.54 -6.12
C ASN A 107 17.21 4.91 -6.90
N ARG A 108 16.26 4.28 -6.20
CA ARG A 108 15.05 3.74 -6.82
C ARG A 108 14.22 4.83 -7.50
N ILE A 109 13.91 5.92 -6.80
CA ILE A 109 13.10 7.03 -7.33
C ILE A 109 13.76 7.68 -8.55
N LEU A 110 15.05 8.00 -8.46
CA LEU A 110 15.76 8.72 -9.51
C LEU A 110 15.84 7.90 -10.80
N LEU A 111 16.01 6.58 -10.69
CA LEU A 111 16.01 5.67 -11.86
C LEU A 111 14.64 5.43 -12.48
N LEU A 112 13.54 5.92 -11.89
CA LEU A 112 12.21 5.95 -12.53
C LEU A 112 12.06 7.10 -13.51
N ILE A 113 12.91 8.13 -13.40
CA ILE A 113 12.78 9.36 -14.16
C ILE A 113 13.48 9.19 -15.51
N ASP A 114 12.71 9.34 -16.59
CA ASP A 114 13.25 9.32 -17.95
C ASP A 114 14.38 10.35 -18.12
N GLY A 115 15.50 9.91 -18.66
CA GLY A 115 16.70 10.72 -18.84
C GLY A 115 17.63 10.79 -17.61
N VAL A 116 17.29 10.13 -16.50
CA VAL A 116 18.16 10.02 -15.31
C VAL A 116 18.78 8.63 -15.24
N GLY A 117 20.04 8.52 -15.65
CA GLY A 117 20.82 7.29 -15.52
C GLY A 117 21.56 7.19 -14.17
N PRO A 118 22.24 6.04 -13.90
CA PRO A 118 22.91 5.78 -12.62
C PRO A 118 23.91 6.87 -12.20
N ARG A 119 24.70 7.42 -13.14
CA ARG A 119 25.67 8.50 -12.83
C ARG A 119 25.00 9.78 -12.38
N THR A 120 23.89 10.15 -13.01
CA THR A 120 23.12 11.35 -12.62
C THR A 120 22.46 11.13 -11.28
N ALA A 121 21.90 9.94 -11.05
CA ALA A 121 21.30 9.57 -9.77
C ALA A 121 22.31 9.65 -8.63
N GLU A 122 23.49 9.06 -8.80
CA GLU A 122 24.60 9.11 -7.83
C GLU A 122 24.99 10.55 -7.50
N LYS A 123 25.15 11.41 -8.52
CA LYS A 123 25.47 12.83 -8.33
C LYS A 123 24.40 13.57 -7.49
N VAL A 124 23.11 13.34 -7.80
CA VAL A 124 21.99 13.96 -7.06
C VAL A 124 21.98 13.47 -5.61
N ILE A 125 22.21 12.18 -5.37
CA ILE A 125 22.29 11.58 -4.03
C ILE A 125 23.45 12.18 -3.25
N ASP A 126 24.62 12.29 -3.87
CA ASP A 126 25.81 12.90 -3.27
C ASP A 126 25.53 14.34 -2.81
N ASP A 127 24.85 15.14 -3.64
CA ASP A 127 24.46 16.51 -3.31
C ASP A 127 23.44 16.54 -2.15
N ILE A 128 22.48 15.62 -2.12
CA ILE A 128 21.53 15.45 -1.01
C ILE A 128 22.29 15.18 0.30
N LEU A 129 23.25 14.25 0.28
CA LEU A 129 24.02 13.84 1.47
C LEU A 129 24.96 14.96 1.95
N LYS A 130 25.72 15.58 1.03
CA LYS A 130 26.69 16.65 1.34
C LYS A 130 26.01 17.89 1.94
N ARG A 131 24.86 18.30 1.40
CA ARG A 131 24.13 19.48 1.90
C ARG A 131 23.60 19.30 3.33
N ARG A 132 23.27 18.07 3.73
CA ARG A 132 22.83 17.78 5.11
C ARG A 132 23.95 17.69 6.14
N ILE A 133 25.22 17.62 5.72
CA ILE A 133 26.37 17.71 6.65
C ILE A 133 26.65 19.17 7.03
N ALA A 134 26.23 20.13 6.19
CA ALA A 134 26.43 21.55 6.43
C ALA A 134 25.36 22.21 7.34
N GLU A 135 24.16 21.61 7.48
CA GLU A 135 23.11 22.08 8.38
C GLU A 135 22.88 21.05 9.51
N PRO A 136 23.27 21.36 10.77
CA PRO A 136 23.01 20.47 11.89
C PRO A 136 21.50 20.33 12.08
N TYR A 137 21.03 19.09 12.14
CA TYR A 137 19.67 18.80 12.61
C TYR A 137 19.61 19.17 14.09
N GLY A 138 19.17 20.40 14.38
CA GLY A 138 19.25 20.98 15.71
C GLY A 138 18.10 21.90 16.07
N ASP A 139 16.98 21.84 15.34
CA ASP A 139 15.75 22.49 15.79
C ASP A 139 14.54 21.64 15.39
N GLU A 140 13.89 21.05 16.37
CA GLU A 140 12.70 20.19 16.24
C GLU A 140 11.47 20.96 15.73
N THR A 141 11.62 22.23 15.33
CA THR A 141 10.50 23.13 15.07
C THR A 141 10.49 23.84 13.70
N LEU A 142 11.43 23.58 12.78
CA LEU A 142 11.45 24.29 11.48
C LEU A 142 11.49 23.37 10.24
N PRO A 143 10.66 23.67 9.22
CA PRO A 143 10.07 22.68 8.34
C PRO A 143 10.99 22.24 7.21
N THR A 144 10.79 20.98 6.82
CA THR A 144 11.27 20.21 5.67
C THR A 144 11.39 20.98 4.34
N THR A 145 10.85 22.19 4.21
CA THR A 145 10.63 22.95 2.99
C THR A 145 11.90 23.52 2.33
N LYS A 146 12.92 23.94 3.10
CA LYS A 146 14.16 24.55 2.55
C LYS A 146 15.05 23.53 1.83
N PHE A 147 15.07 22.30 2.30
CA PHE A 147 15.82 21.18 1.70
C PHE A 147 15.43 21.00 0.22
N TRP A 148 14.13 21.05 -0.09
CA TRP A 148 13.62 20.81 -1.43
C TRP A 148 13.81 21.98 -2.42
N MET A 149 14.28 23.16 -1.99
CA MET A 149 14.32 24.39 -2.81
C MET A 149 15.59 24.57 -3.66
N GLN A 150 16.62 23.74 -3.49
CA GLN A 150 17.98 24.04 -3.99
C GLN A 150 18.42 23.20 -5.20
N PHE A 151 17.49 22.57 -5.90
CA PHE A 151 17.77 21.64 -7.01
C PHE A 151 17.44 22.21 -8.41
N ASN A 152 17.24 23.53 -8.51
CA ASN A 152 16.90 24.24 -9.75
C ASN A 152 17.98 24.21 -10.84
N HIS A 153 19.16 23.66 -10.54
CA HIS A 153 20.26 23.51 -11.50
C HIS A 153 20.25 22.16 -12.22
N TYR A 154 19.41 21.23 -11.78
CA TYR A 154 19.18 19.95 -12.47
C TYR A 154 18.16 20.11 -13.60
N ALA A 155 18.01 19.09 -14.44
CA ALA A 155 17.01 19.08 -15.51
C ALA A 155 15.57 19.15 -14.95
N ASP A 156 14.63 19.62 -15.78
CA ASP A 156 13.23 19.89 -15.39
C ASP A 156 12.52 18.69 -14.75
N ASN A 157 12.84 17.47 -15.17
CA ASN A 157 12.29 16.22 -14.63
C ASN A 157 12.69 16.00 -13.16
N ILE A 158 13.95 16.28 -12.80
CA ILE A 158 14.45 16.24 -11.43
C ILE A 158 13.87 17.42 -10.64
N GLN A 159 13.80 18.61 -11.22
CA GLN A 159 13.17 19.75 -10.54
C GLN A 159 11.70 19.46 -10.19
N LYS A 160 10.95 18.85 -11.10
CA LYS A 160 9.57 18.39 -10.86
C LYS A 160 9.51 17.43 -9.68
N LEU A 161 10.40 16.44 -9.60
CA LEU A 161 10.48 15.52 -8.45
C LEU A 161 10.61 16.30 -7.12
N PHE A 162 11.58 17.19 -7.02
CA PHE A 162 11.81 17.98 -5.80
C PHE A 162 10.64 18.91 -5.48
N SER A 163 9.97 19.47 -6.51
CA SER A 163 8.78 20.29 -6.31
C SER A 163 7.60 19.49 -5.75
N THR A 164 7.38 18.27 -6.25
CA THR A 164 6.34 17.36 -5.75
C THR A 164 6.66 16.95 -4.32
N LEU A 165 7.90 16.50 -4.04
CA LEU A 165 8.33 16.11 -2.71
C LEU A 165 8.19 17.26 -1.70
N ARG A 166 8.47 18.50 -2.11
CA ARG A 166 8.26 19.70 -1.29
C ARG A 166 6.81 19.90 -0.89
N GLU A 167 5.89 19.72 -1.83
CA GLU A 167 4.46 19.91 -1.56
C GLU A 167 3.94 18.87 -0.57
N VAL A 168 4.33 17.61 -0.75
CA VAL A 168 3.89 16.51 0.11
C VAL A 168 4.63 16.44 1.44
N ALA A 169 5.82 17.04 1.56
CA ALA A 169 6.60 17.08 2.80
C ALA A 169 5.97 17.95 3.92
N LYS A 170 4.89 18.70 3.63
CA LYS A 170 4.18 19.50 4.63
C LYS A 170 3.70 18.61 5.81
N PRO A 171 3.98 18.98 7.08
CA PRO A 171 3.56 18.19 8.24
C PRO A 171 2.04 18.09 8.40
N SER A 172 1.28 19.04 7.85
CA SER A 172 -0.17 19.08 7.94
C SER A 172 -0.88 18.03 7.08
N LEU A 173 -0.18 17.40 6.13
CA LEU A 173 -0.78 16.41 5.24
C LEU A 173 -0.74 15.02 5.91
N PRO A 174 -1.87 14.30 6.00
CA PRO A 174 -1.86 12.91 6.46
C PRO A 174 -1.18 11.97 5.45
N PRO A 175 -0.76 10.76 5.87
CA PRO A 175 -0.13 9.78 4.98
C PRO A 175 -0.93 9.47 3.71
N ALA A 176 -2.26 9.41 3.81
CA ALA A 176 -3.14 9.17 2.66
C ALA A 176 -3.09 10.28 1.60
N GLU A 177 -3.10 11.54 2.02
CA GLU A 177 -2.98 12.66 1.09
C GLU A 177 -1.59 12.72 0.45
N LYS A 178 -0.52 12.48 1.24
CA LYS A 178 0.85 12.35 0.70
C LYS A 178 0.90 11.27 -0.38
N THR A 179 0.31 10.12 -0.11
CA THR A 179 0.25 8.97 -1.04
C THR A 179 -0.52 9.33 -2.31
N PHE A 180 -1.68 9.96 -2.21
CA PHE A 180 -2.46 10.40 -3.37
C PHE A 180 -1.67 11.33 -4.32
N HIS A 181 -0.95 12.31 -3.76
CA HIS A 181 -0.12 13.22 -4.55
C HIS A 181 1.06 12.49 -5.22
N ILE A 182 1.71 11.55 -4.51
CA ILE A 182 2.77 10.71 -5.07
C ILE A 182 2.23 9.84 -6.20
N LEU A 183 1.06 9.22 -6.04
CA LEU A 183 0.43 8.39 -7.07
C LEU A 183 0.12 9.20 -8.33
N SER A 184 -0.37 10.44 -8.17
CA SER A 184 -0.62 11.35 -9.29
C SER A 184 0.67 11.69 -10.05
N TYR A 185 1.79 11.85 -9.35
CA TYR A 185 3.11 12.07 -9.96
C TYR A 185 3.68 10.80 -10.63
N TYR A 186 3.45 9.63 -10.04
CA TYR A 186 3.98 8.35 -10.50
C TYR A 186 3.17 7.73 -11.65
N GLU A 187 1.88 8.05 -11.80
CA GLU A 187 1.00 7.45 -12.81
C GLU A 187 1.56 7.49 -14.25
N PRO A 188 2.15 8.60 -14.74
CA PRO A 188 2.78 8.62 -16.06
C PRO A 188 3.94 7.64 -16.20
N MET A 189 4.76 7.49 -15.15
CA MET A 189 5.91 6.57 -15.12
C MET A 189 5.45 5.11 -15.10
N LEU A 190 4.37 4.81 -14.35
CA LEU A 190 3.75 3.49 -14.33
C LEU A 190 3.27 3.07 -15.72
N ARG A 191 2.59 3.97 -16.44
CA ARG A 191 2.07 3.71 -17.80
C ARG A 191 3.18 3.51 -18.83
N ALA A 192 4.28 4.25 -18.71
CA ALA A 192 5.41 4.12 -19.63
C ALA A 192 6.21 2.82 -19.43
N ARG A 193 6.25 2.30 -18.19
CA ARG A 193 7.12 1.18 -17.82
C ARG A 193 6.44 -0.20 -17.87
N TYR A 194 5.11 -0.25 -17.78
CA TYR A 194 4.38 -1.52 -17.62
C TYR A 194 3.18 -1.63 -18.56
N ASP A 195 3.14 -2.69 -19.37
CA ASP A 195 2.00 -2.99 -20.25
C ASP A 195 0.72 -3.29 -19.44
N ASP A 196 0.87 -3.95 -18.28
CA ASP A 196 -0.19 -4.30 -17.32
C ASP A 196 -0.54 -3.16 -16.33
N HIS A 197 -0.25 -1.90 -16.67
CA HIS A 197 -0.42 -0.74 -15.78
C HIS A 197 -1.84 -0.61 -15.17
N GLN A 198 -2.89 -1.06 -15.86
CA GLN A 198 -4.26 -1.04 -15.32
C GLN A 198 -4.43 -1.96 -14.10
N LYS A 199 -3.78 -3.13 -14.09
CA LYS A 199 -3.81 -4.05 -12.94
C LYS A 199 -3.05 -3.42 -11.77
N ARG A 200 -1.84 -2.93 -12.03
CA ARG A 200 -0.99 -2.26 -11.04
C ARG A 200 -1.63 -1.00 -10.46
N LYS A 201 -2.42 -0.27 -11.25
CA LYS A 201 -3.17 0.89 -10.76
C LYS A 201 -4.16 0.51 -9.66
N LYS A 202 -4.89 -0.61 -9.83
CA LYS A 202 -5.79 -1.12 -8.79
C LYS A 202 -5.04 -1.48 -7.50
N ASP A 203 -3.86 -2.07 -7.65
CA ASP A 203 -2.99 -2.37 -6.51
C ASP A 203 -2.60 -1.07 -5.77
N LEU A 204 -2.24 -0.02 -6.50
CA LEU A 204 -1.91 1.29 -5.90
C LEU A 204 -3.12 1.99 -5.26
N GLU A 205 -4.31 1.86 -5.84
CA GLU A 205 -5.56 2.36 -5.25
C GLU A 205 -5.84 1.65 -3.92
N MET A 206 -5.60 0.33 -3.85
CA MET A 206 -5.69 -0.42 -2.60
C MET A 206 -4.64 0.06 -1.58
N PHE A 207 -3.40 0.29 -2.01
CA PHE A 207 -2.35 0.81 -1.13
C PHE A 207 -2.76 2.16 -0.55
N GLN A 208 -3.34 3.05 -1.35
CA GLN A 208 -3.88 4.32 -0.88
C GLN A 208 -4.94 4.13 0.21
N THR A 209 -5.90 3.21 0.03
CA THR A 209 -6.89 2.91 1.08
C THR A 209 -6.25 2.40 2.37
N ILE A 210 -5.17 1.62 2.30
CA ILE A 210 -4.43 1.18 3.50
C ILE A 210 -3.86 2.38 4.25
N THR A 211 -3.29 3.35 3.52
CA THR A 211 -2.67 4.54 4.14
C THR A 211 -3.66 5.43 4.91
N GLU A 212 -4.97 5.35 4.64
CA GLU A 212 -6.01 6.07 5.39
C GLU A 212 -6.12 5.65 6.86
N ARG A 213 -5.62 4.45 7.20
CA ARG A 213 -5.64 3.92 8.58
C ARG A 213 -4.57 4.57 9.47
N TYR A 214 -3.62 5.28 8.88
CA TYR A 214 -2.44 5.81 9.56
C TYR A 214 -2.53 7.31 9.79
N LYS A 215 -2.10 7.75 10.98
CA LYS A 215 -2.07 9.18 11.36
C LYS A 215 -0.72 9.84 11.03
N ASP A 216 0.35 9.05 11.03
CA ASP A 216 1.71 9.48 10.78
C ASP A 216 2.46 8.48 9.90
N LEU A 217 3.50 8.97 9.24
CA LEU A 217 4.25 8.24 8.23
C LEU A 217 5.20 7.19 8.85
N ALA A 218 5.75 7.48 10.03
CA ALA A 218 6.60 6.57 10.78
C ALA A 218 5.88 5.26 11.12
N SER A 219 4.64 5.34 11.61
CA SER A 219 3.81 4.17 11.93
C SER A 219 3.50 3.34 10.68
N LEU A 220 3.11 4.00 9.57
CA LEU A 220 2.87 3.32 8.29
C LEU A 220 4.11 2.55 7.82
N LEU A 221 5.27 3.21 7.80
CA LEU A 221 6.52 2.60 7.32
C LEU A 221 7.05 1.52 8.25
N THR A 222 6.80 1.64 9.56
CA THR A 222 7.15 0.62 10.56
C THR A 222 6.33 -0.63 10.33
N ASP A 223 5.01 -0.51 10.18
CA ASP A 223 4.14 -1.65 9.90
C ASP A 223 4.50 -2.35 8.58
N ILE A 224 4.81 -1.57 7.54
CA ILE A 224 5.30 -2.08 6.25
C ILE A 224 6.65 -2.81 6.39
N ALA A 225 7.50 -2.42 7.34
CA ALA A 225 8.85 -2.97 7.52
C ALA A 225 8.91 -4.14 8.51
N LEU A 226 7.98 -4.20 9.48
CA LEU A 226 7.87 -5.28 10.47
C LEU A 226 7.31 -6.57 9.88
N GLU A 227 6.89 -6.55 8.61
CA GLU A 227 6.53 -7.70 7.82
C GLU A 227 7.79 -8.51 7.43
N PRO A 228 8.11 -9.65 8.12
CA PRO A 228 9.37 -10.38 7.90
C PRO A 228 9.34 -11.17 6.58
N PRO A 229 10.51 -11.47 5.99
CA PRO A 229 10.59 -12.22 4.74
C PRO A 229 10.35 -13.72 4.99
N ASN A 230 9.65 -14.33 4.03
CA ASN A 230 9.56 -15.77 3.78
C ASN A 230 8.63 -16.58 4.69
N GLN A 231 7.40 -16.77 4.23
CA GLN A 231 6.86 -18.08 3.78
C GLN A 231 5.35 -17.96 3.63
N SER A 232 4.86 -18.02 2.39
CA SER A 232 3.55 -18.60 2.05
C SER A 232 3.52 -18.76 0.53
N ILE A 233 3.99 -19.94 0.11
CA ILE A 233 3.50 -20.65 -1.08
C ILE A 233 1.99 -20.77 -0.87
N VAL A 234 1.14 -20.17 -1.70
CA VAL A 234 0.59 -20.80 -2.90
C VAL A 234 0.56 -19.80 -4.05
N ASP A 235 1.11 -20.17 -5.20
CA ASP A 235 0.76 -19.54 -6.47
C ASP A 235 -0.66 -19.94 -6.83
N VAL A 236 -1.64 -19.22 -6.30
CA VAL A 236 -2.91 -19.08 -7.00
C VAL A 236 -2.63 -17.96 -8.00
N GLU A 237 -2.22 -18.33 -9.21
CA GLU A 237 -2.33 -17.43 -10.36
C GLU A 237 -3.70 -16.76 -10.28
N SER A 238 -3.76 -15.44 -10.54
CA SER A 238 -5.06 -14.75 -10.62
C SER A 238 -5.98 -15.61 -11.49
N PRO A 239 -7.11 -16.13 -10.95
CA PRO A 239 -7.99 -16.99 -11.72
C PRO A 239 -8.31 -16.31 -13.05
N GLY A 240 -8.34 -17.07 -14.14
CA GLY A 240 -8.74 -16.54 -15.44
C GLY A 240 -10.08 -15.81 -15.33
N LYS A 241 -10.44 -14.97 -16.30
CA LYS A 241 -11.69 -14.18 -16.32
C LYS A 241 -13.00 -14.99 -16.15
N GLU A 242 -12.93 -16.30 -16.04
CA GLU A 242 -14.04 -17.25 -15.98
C GLU A 242 -14.10 -18.04 -14.66
N GLU A 243 -13.17 -17.84 -13.72
CA GLU A 243 -13.15 -18.57 -12.44
C GLU A 243 -13.63 -17.71 -11.27
N GLU A 244 -14.76 -18.10 -10.69
CA GLU A 244 -15.37 -17.55 -9.50
C GLU A 244 -14.42 -17.62 -8.29
N PHE A 245 -14.25 -16.55 -7.50
CA PHE A 245 -13.32 -16.54 -6.35
C PHE A 245 -13.84 -15.78 -5.11
N LEU A 246 -13.39 -16.21 -3.94
CA LEU A 246 -13.61 -15.54 -2.65
C LEU A 246 -12.60 -14.41 -2.43
N THR A 247 -13.03 -13.27 -1.87
CA THR A 247 -12.11 -12.18 -1.49
C THR A 247 -11.66 -12.26 -0.03
N LEU A 248 -10.36 -12.17 0.22
CA LEU A 248 -9.73 -12.03 1.54
C LEU A 248 -9.10 -10.63 1.67
N SER A 249 -9.42 -9.84 2.71
CA SER A 249 -8.86 -8.48 2.89
C SER A 249 -8.77 -7.97 4.33
#